data_AF-A0AAP8N770-F1
#
_entry.id   AF-A0AAP8N770-F1
#
_cell.length_a   1.000
_cell.length_b   1.000
_cell.length_c   1.000
_cell.angle_alpha   90.00
_cell.angle_beta   90.00
_cell.angle_gamma   90.00
#
_symmetry.space_group_name_H-M   'P 1'
#
loop_
_entity.id
_entity.type
_entity.pdbx_description
1 polymer ?
#
loop_
_entity_poly.entity_id
_entity_poly.type
_entity_poly.pdbx_seq_one_letter_code
_entity_poly.pdbx_strand_id
1 'polypeptide(L)' 'MLLEQASALLEEGVDGIMLETFYDEHELYDAVTLLRERTDIPIIAQVTLQEIGVMQSGQYIEKILPKLVDLGADVV' A
#
# COMPACT_ATOMS: atom_id res chain seq x y z
N MET A 1 -4.70 9.92 -10.49
CA MET A 1 -3.60 10.60 -9.76
C MET A 1 -2.53 9.61 -9.35
N LEU A 2 -2.84 8.53 -8.62
CA LEU A 2 -1.84 7.54 -8.17
C LEU A 2 -0.98 6.97 -9.32
N LEU A 3 -1.60 6.53 -10.42
CA LEU A 3 -0.87 5.98 -11.56
C LEU A 3 0.10 6.96 -12.21
N GLU A 4 -0.29 8.23 -12.33
CA GLU A 4 0.55 9.25 -12.97
C GLU A 4 1.82 9.48 -12.15
N GLN A 5 1.68 9.59 -10.84
CA GLN A 5 2.82 9.74 -9.92
C GLN A 5 3.68 8.49 -9.88
N ALA A 6 3.06 7.31 -9.81
CA ALA A 6 3.77 6.04 -9.80
C ALA A 6 4.57 5.83 -11.08
N SER A 7 3.98 6.10 -12.26
CA SER A 7 4.69 5.99 -13.53
C SER A 7 5.90 6.91 -13.58
N ALA A 8 5.77 8.17 -13.13
CA ALA A 8 6.90 9.10 -13.08
C ALA A 8 8.04 8.59 -12.19
N LEU A 9 7.73 8.02 -11.03
CA LEU A 9 8.74 7.43 -10.14
C LEU A 9 9.40 6.19 -10.76
N LEU A 10 8.63 5.33 -11.42
CA LEU A 10 9.14 4.13 -12.06
C LEU A 10 10.05 4.47 -13.25
N GLU A 11 9.71 5.49 -14.03
CA GLU A 11 10.55 5.98 -15.14
C GLU A 11 11.91 6.52 -14.67
N GLU A 12 11.95 7.12 -13.48
CA GLU A 12 13.20 7.59 -12.84
C GLU A 12 14.00 6.45 -12.17
N GLY A 13 13.49 5.21 -12.18
CA GLY A 13 14.23 4.02 -11.73
C GLY A 13 14.42 3.93 -10.22
N VAL A 14 13.41 4.31 -9.44
CA VAL A 14 13.45 4.16 -7.97
C VAL A 14 13.61 2.69 -7.53
N ASP A 15 14.26 2.47 -6.39
CA ASP A 15 14.49 1.14 -5.83
C ASP A 15 13.28 0.55 -5.09
N GLY A 16 12.20 1.32 -4.92
CA GLY A 16 10.99 0.89 -4.24
C GLY A 16 9.92 1.98 -4.17
N ILE A 17 8.70 1.59 -3.84
CA ILE A 17 7.57 2.52 -3.63
C ILE A 17 7.04 2.35 -2.21
N MET A 18 6.83 3.48 -1.53
CA MET A 18 6.19 3.52 -0.22
C MET A 18 4.82 4.18 -0.34
N LEU A 19 3.79 3.43 0.06
CA LEU A 19 2.42 3.89 0.19
C LEU A 19 2.18 4.24 1.66
N GLU A 20 2.18 5.53 1.98
CA GLU A 20 2.12 5.98 3.37
C GLU A 20 0.83 6.73 3.70
N THR A 21 0.51 6.75 4.98
CA THR A 21 -0.58 7.57 5.54
C THR A 21 -1.98 7.21 5.01
N PHE A 22 -2.21 5.95 4.65
CA PHE A 22 -3.54 5.49 4.20
C PHE A 22 -4.47 5.21 5.39
N TYR A 23 -5.61 5.91 5.44
CA TYR A 23 -6.66 5.69 6.44
C TYR A 23 -7.76 4.73 5.95
N ASP A 24 -7.91 4.58 4.64
CA ASP A 24 -8.84 3.66 3.98
C ASP A 24 -8.06 2.46 3.42
N GLU A 25 -8.32 1.28 3.98
CA GLU A 25 -7.69 0.05 3.54
C GLU A 25 -8.06 -0.34 2.10
N HIS A 26 -9.23 0.04 1.60
CA HIS A 26 -9.67 -0.31 0.26
C HIS A 26 -8.88 0.46 -0.79
N GLU A 27 -8.63 1.75 -0.57
CA GLU A 27 -7.74 2.55 -1.43
C GLU A 27 -6.31 1.98 -1.42
N LEU A 28 -5.82 1.56 -0.25
CA LEU A 28 -4.49 0.95 -0.14
C LEU A 28 -4.41 -0.40 -0.87
N TYR A 29 -5.44 -1.25 -0.77
CA TYR A 29 -5.52 -2.51 -1.51
C TYR A 29 -5.47 -2.29 -3.01
N ASP A 30 -6.25 -1.33 -3.51
CA ASP A 30 -6.28 -1.00 -4.93
C ASP A 30 -4.92 -0.45 -5.39
N ALA A 31 -4.29 0.39 -4.57
CA ALA A 31 -2.95 0.92 -4.85
C ALA A 31 -1.88 -0.17 -4.93
N VAL A 32 -1.82 -1.07 -3.95
CA VAL A 32 -0.85 -2.18 -3.93
C VAL A 32 -1.05 -3.08 -5.14
N THR A 33 -2.30 -3.50 -5.40
CA THR A 33 -2.63 -4.38 -6.53
C THR A 33 -2.18 -3.75 -7.86
N LEU A 34 -2.53 -2.48 -8.06
CA LEU A 34 -2.25 -1.76 -9.29
C LEU A 34 -0.75 -1.54 -9.54
N LEU A 35 0.00 -1.24 -8.48
CA LEU A 35 1.45 -1.10 -8.55
C LEU A 35 2.12 -2.44 -8.81
N ARG A 36 1.69 -3.51 -8.13
CA ARG A 36 2.29 -4.83 -8.30
C ARG A 36 2.13 -5.36 -9.73
N GLU A 37 1.04 -5.02 -10.43
CA GLU A 37 0.86 -5.33 -11.86
C GLU A 37 1.86 -4.63 -12.80
N ARG A 38 2.60 -3.61 -12.35
CA ARG A 38 3.41 -2.71 -13.20
C ARG A 38 4.90 -2.76 -12.96
N THR A 39 5.31 -3.27 -11.82
CA THR A 39 6.72 -3.33 -11.43
C THR A 39 6.95 -4.57 -10.59
N ASP A 40 8.22 -4.95 -10.42
CA ASP A 40 8.69 -5.98 -9.49
C ASP A 40 9.51 -5.39 -8.33
N ILE A 41 9.71 -4.06 -8.29
CA ILE A 41 10.43 -3.41 -7.20
C ILE A 41 9.65 -3.52 -5.87
N PRO A 42 10.33 -3.45 -4.72
CA PRO A 42 9.71 -3.48 -3.40
C PRO A 42 8.57 -2.47 -3.21
N ILE A 43 7.45 -2.94 -2.66
CA ILE A 43 6.30 -2.13 -2.25
C ILE A 43 6.16 -2.19 -0.72
N ILE A 44 6.24 -1.03 -0.07
CA ILE A 44 6.01 -0.85 1.37
C ILE A 44 4.62 -0.24 1.56
N ALA A 45 3.74 -0.91 2.30
CA ALA A 45 2.36 -0.46 2.52
C ALA A 45 2.13 -0.12 4.00
N GLN A 46 1.89 1.15 4.31
CA GLN A 46 1.67 1.62 5.67
C GLN A 46 0.22 2.11 5.87
N VAL A 47 -0.46 1.53 6.86
CA VAL A 47 -1.78 1.98 7.32
C VAL A 47 -1.64 3.01 8.45
N THR A 48 -2.62 3.92 8.56
CA THR A 48 -2.76 4.81 9.71
C THR A 48 -3.83 4.27 10.67
N LEU A 49 -3.50 4.27 11.96
CA LEU A 49 -4.39 3.78 13.00
C LEU A 49 -5.12 4.93 13.68
N GLN A 50 -6.42 4.74 13.93
CA GLN A 50 -7.24 5.65 14.72
C GLN A 50 -7.05 5.37 16.22
N GLU A 51 -6.96 4.09 16.58
CA GLU A 51 -6.64 3.59 17.92
C GLU A 51 -5.63 2.45 17.80
N ILE A 52 -5.04 2.01 18.92
CA ILE A 52 -4.06 0.91 18.90
C ILE A 52 -4.69 -0.33 18.25
N GLY A 53 -4.13 -0.75 17.12
CA GLY A 53 -4.57 -1.93 16.37
C GLY A 53 -5.83 -1.73 15.52
N VAL A 54 -6.42 -0.54 15.47
CA VAL A 54 -7.71 -0.29 14.79
C VAL A 54 -7.59 0.89 13.83
N MET A 55 -7.96 0.67 12.56
CA MET A 55 -8.03 1.70 11.52
C MET A 55 -9.29 2.57 11.65
N GLN A 56 -9.34 3.69 10.93
CA GLN A 56 -10.50 4.59 10.93
C GLN A 56 -11.80 3.90 10.50
N SER A 57 -11.72 2.90 9.63
CA SER A 57 -12.84 2.04 9.21
C SER A 57 -13.39 1.15 10.34
N GLY A 58 -12.72 1.09 11.49
CA GLY A 58 -13.01 0.16 12.58
C GLY A 58 -12.49 -1.25 12.35
N GLN A 59 -11.74 -1.50 11.27
CA GLN A 59 -11.09 -2.79 11.04
C GLN A 59 -9.82 -2.95 11.87
N TYR A 60 -9.56 -4.19 12.29
CA TYR A 60 -8.37 -4.60 13.02
C TYR A 60 -7.20 -4.88 12.07
N ILE A 61 -6.00 -4.44 12.44
CA ILE A 61 -4.79 -4.60 11.60
C ILE A 61 -4.46 -6.07 11.30
N GLU A 62 -4.81 -6.98 12.19
CA GLU A 62 -4.63 -8.42 12.05
C GLU A 62 -5.40 -9.00 10.85
N LYS A 63 -6.45 -8.30 10.40
CA LYS A 63 -7.18 -8.63 9.17
C LYS A 63 -6.62 -7.90 7.95
N ILE A 64 -6.09 -6.69 8.13
CA ILE A 64 -5.68 -5.81 7.04
C ILE A 64 -4.29 -6.17 6.51
N LEU A 65 -3.31 -6.32 7.41
CA LEU A 65 -1.90 -6.50 7.05
C LEU A 65 -1.66 -7.80 6.26
N PRO A 66 -2.22 -8.97 6.62
CA PRO A 66 -2.02 -10.19 5.83
C PRO A 66 -2.56 -10.03 4.41
N LYS A 67 -3.70 -9.33 4.26
CA LYS A 67 -4.28 -9.07 2.94
C LYS A 67 -3.40 -8.17 2.08
N LEU A 68 -2.69 -7.19 2.65
CA LEU A 68 -1.73 -6.37 1.90
C LEU A 68 -0.58 -7.22 1.36
N VAL A 69 -0.05 -8.14 2.18
CA VAL A 69 0.98 -9.10 1.75
C VAL A 69 0.46 -9.97 0.61
N ASP A 70 -0.74 -10.53 0.75
CA ASP A 70 -1.36 -11.38 -0.28
C ASP A 70 -1.56 -10.64 -1.63
N LEU A 71 -1.80 -9.32 -1.57
CA LEU A 71 -1.95 -8.47 -2.76
C LEU A 71 -0.62 -8.04 -3.39
N GLY A 72 0.51 -8.32 -2.74
CA GLY A 72 1.84 -8.08 -3.28
C GLY A 72 2.66 -6.97 -2.60
N ALA A 73 2.27 -6.52 -1.41
CA ALA A 73 3.15 -5.70 -0.58
C ALA A 73 4.29 -6.58 0.01
N ASP A 74 5.51 -6.06 -0.04
CA ASP A 74 6.70 -6.74 0.47
C ASP A 74 6.93 -6.44 1.96
N VAL A 75 6.46 -5.28 2.43
CA VAL A 75 6.54 -4.82 3.82
C VAL A 75 5.23 -4.17 4.23
N VAL A 76 4.77 -4.46 5.46
CA VAL A 76 3.54 -3.94 6.08
C VAL A 76 3.78 -3.54 7.54
#